data_AF-A0A1A3GZW1-F1
#
_entry.id   AF-A0A1A3GZW1-F1
#
_cell.length_a   1.000
_cell.length_b   1.000
_cell.length_c   1.000
_cell.angle_alpha   90.00
_cell.angle_beta   90.00
_cell.angle_gamma   90.00
#
_symmetry.space_group_name_H-M   'P 1'
#
loop_
_entity.id
_entity.type
_entity.pdbx_description
1 polymer ?
#
loop_
_entity_poly.entity_id
_entity_poly.type
_entity_poly.pdbx_seq_one_letter_code
_entity_poly.pdbx_strand_id
1 'polypeptide(L)'
;MFSEDHPISPRYVLALIKYLPLESAYVAELRGGQRFRGWGHDRFQMVHLINQMKVLTFLFILANRDPKKSAPKPQPMYPMPEDKPETKPAPKPGSFAFIAHSLLDEQRQAQRGA
;
A
#
# COMPACT_ATOMS: atom_id res chain seq x y z
N MET A 1 -0.65 -21.75 -31.25
CA MET A 1 0.58 -21.14 -30.71
C MET A 1 1.45 -22.16 -29.99
N PHE A 2 0.86 -23.08 -29.21
CA PHE A 2 1.56 -24.26 -28.68
C PHE A 2 1.01 -25.51 -29.38
N SER A 3 1.77 -26.09 -30.31
CA SER A 3 1.43 -27.33 -31.04
C SER A 3 2.42 -28.41 -30.62
N GLU A 4 1.98 -29.66 -30.50
CA GLU A 4 2.85 -30.80 -30.20
C GLU A 4 3.74 -31.18 -31.39
N ASP A 5 3.24 -31.01 -32.62
CA ASP A 5 3.97 -31.31 -33.85
C ASP A 5 5.10 -30.30 -34.12
N HIS A 6 4.91 -29.05 -33.67
CA HIS A 6 5.85 -27.95 -33.82
C HIS A 6 6.05 -27.20 -32.49
N PRO A 7 6.84 -27.78 -31.57
CA PRO A 7 7.04 -27.19 -30.26
C PRO A 7 7.82 -25.88 -30.35
N ILE A 8 7.47 -24.93 -29.48
CA ILE A 8 8.20 -23.67 -29.36
C ILE A 8 9.61 -23.96 -28.81
N SER A 9 10.63 -23.36 -29.41
CA SER A 9 12.00 -23.51 -28.91
C SER A 9 12.13 -22.95 -27.47
N PRO A 10 12.83 -23.64 -26.56
CA PRO A 10 13.03 -23.15 -25.20
C PRO A 10 13.66 -21.75 -25.14
N ARG A 11 14.55 -21.42 -26.09
CA ARG A 11 15.16 -20.09 -26.22
C ARG A 11 14.10 -19.01 -26.49
N TYR A 12 13.11 -19.30 -27.31
CA TYR A 12 12.03 -18.35 -27.61
C TYR A 12 11.13 -18.12 -26.39
N VAL A 13 10.79 -19.18 -25.64
CA VAL A 13 10.01 -19.06 -24.39
C VAL A 13 10.76 -18.19 -23.37
N LEU A 14 12.07 -18.41 -23.20
CA LEU A 14 12.89 -17.59 -22.30
C LEU A 14 12.96 -16.13 -22.73
N ALA A 15 13.02 -15.86 -24.04
CA ALA A 15 12.99 -14.49 -24.56
C ALA A 15 11.66 -13.81 -24.20
N LEU A 16 10.52 -14.49 -24.36
CA LEU A 16 9.22 -13.93 -23.99
C LEU A 16 9.13 -13.59 -22.50
N ILE A 17 9.65 -14.45 -21.62
CA ILE A 17 9.65 -14.21 -20.17
C ILE A 17 10.59 -13.04 -19.81
N LYS A 18 11.77 -12.97 -20.44
CA LYS A 18 12.79 -11.97 -20.12
C LYS A 18 12.37 -10.54 -20.46
N TYR A 19 11.60 -10.37 -21.53
CA TYR A 19 11.15 -9.05 -22.02
C TYR A 19 9.70 -8.75 -21.64
N LEU A 20 9.15 -9.45 -20.65
CA LEU A 20 7.81 -9.19 -20.17
C LEU A 20 7.74 -7.77 -19.54
N PRO A 21 6.68 -7.00 -19.79
CA PRO A 21 6.52 -5.67 -19.18
C PRO A 21 6.54 -5.75 -17.65
N LEU A 22 6.98 -4.65 -17.01
CA LEU A 22 7.04 -4.53 -15.55
C LEU A 22 5.68 -4.77 -14.88
N GLU A 23 4.62 -4.34 -15.56
CA GLU A 23 3.23 -4.44 -15.12
C GLU A 23 2.65 -5.85 -15.22
N SER A 24 3.33 -6.76 -15.92
CA SER A 24 2.86 -8.11 -16.15
C SER A 24 2.75 -8.90 -14.85
N ALA A 25 1.84 -9.89 -14.83
CA ALA A 25 1.60 -10.70 -13.65
C ALA A 25 2.88 -11.38 -13.12
N TYR A 26 3.71 -11.93 -14.02
CA TYR A 26 4.94 -12.62 -13.63
C TYR A 26 5.96 -11.69 -12.96
N VAL A 27 6.23 -10.52 -13.56
CA VAL A 27 7.21 -9.58 -13.01
C VAL A 27 6.71 -8.95 -11.70
N ALA A 28 5.41 -8.68 -11.60
CA ALA A 28 4.79 -8.20 -10.38
C ALA A 28 4.86 -9.23 -9.23
N GLU A 29 4.64 -10.52 -9.50
CA GLU A 29 4.81 -11.58 -8.51
C GLU A 29 6.25 -11.60 -7.96
N LEU A 30 7.25 -11.55 -8.84
CA LEU A 30 8.67 -11.50 -8.44
C LEU A 30 9.01 -10.28 -7.58
N ARG A 31 8.35 -9.14 -7.80
CA ARG A 31 8.56 -7.90 -7.03
C ARG A 31 7.91 -7.93 -5.64
N GLY A 32 6.99 -8.86 -5.39
CA GLY A 32 6.33 -8.99 -4.08
C GLY A 32 4.82 -9.11 -4.16
N GLY A 33 4.32 -9.74 -5.22
CA GLY A 33 2.95 -10.24 -5.30
C GLY A 33 1.96 -9.37 -6.07
N GLN A 34 0.69 -9.76 -5.97
CA GLN A 34 -0.43 -9.20 -6.72
C GLN A 34 -0.58 -7.67 -6.61
N ARG A 35 -0.14 -7.06 -5.51
CA ARG A 35 -0.22 -5.60 -5.29
C ARG A 35 0.58 -4.77 -6.29
N PHE A 36 1.59 -5.35 -6.94
CA PHE A 36 2.43 -4.67 -7.94
C PHE A 36 1.92 -4.83 -9.39
N ARG A 37 0.83 -5.59 -9.61
CA ARG A 37 0.28 -5.78 -10.96
C ARG A 37 -0.29 -4.48 -11.49
N GLY A 38 -0.02 -4.17 -12.77
CA GLY A 38 -0.45 -2.91 -13.39
C GLY A 38 0.24 -1.66 -12.85
N TRP A 39 1.24 -1.80 -11.97
CA TRP A 39 2.06 -0.68 -11.50
C TRP A 39 3.28 -0.48 -12.40
N GLY A 40 3.06 0.27 -13.47
CA GLY A 40 4.08 0.76 -14.37
C GLY A 40 4.79 2.00 -13.84
N HIS A 41 5.85 2.40 -14.52
CA HIS A 41 6.60 3.60 -14.16
C HIS A 41 5.72 4.87 -14.21
N ASP A 42 4.85 4.94 -15.21
CA ASP A 42 3.84 5.98 -15.39
C ASP A 42 2.90 6.09 -14.18
N ARG A 43 2.41 4.95 -13.65
CA ARG A 43 1.51 4.92 -12.49
C ARG A 43 2.20 5.40 -11.22
N PHE A 44 3.45 4.97 -10.99
CA PHE A 44 4.25 5.47 -9.88
C PHE A 44 4.47 6.98 -9.96
N GLN A 45 4.87 7.48 -11.13
CA GLN A 45 5.09 8.92 -11.36
C GLN A 45 3.81 9.72 -11.15
N MET A 46 2.68 9.25 -11.68
CA MET A 46 1.40 9.95 -11.59
C MET A 46 0.92 10.04 -10.14
N VAL A 47 0.98 8.92 -9.39
CA VAL A 47 0.61 8.91 -7.96
C VAL A 47 1.51 9.84 -7.17
N HIS A 48 2.82 9.82 -7.43
CA HIS A 48 3.76 10.72 -6.78
C HIS A 48 3.41 12.20 -7.05
N LEU A 49 3.19 12.57 -8.31
CA LEU A 49 2.84 13.93 -8.71
C LEU A 49 1.56 14.41 -8.02
N ILE A 50 0.51 13.59 -8.03
CA ILE A 50 -0.77 13.95 -7.41
C ILE A 50 -0.61 14.11 -5.89
N ASN A 51 0.13 13.21 -5.25
CA ASN A 51 0.39 13.30 -3.81
C ASN A 51 1.20 14.55 -3.46
N GLN A 52 2.23 14.90 -4.24
CA GLN A 52 2.98 16.14 -4.06
C GLN A 52 2.10 17.38 -4.26
N MET A 53 1.21 17.39 -5.25
CA MET A 53 0.24 18.48 -5.44
C MET A 53 -0.69 18.66 -4.23
N LYS A 54 -1.16 17.56 -3.64
CA LYS A 54 -2.00 17.60 -2.43
C LYS A 54 -1.23 18.23 -1.26
N VAL A 55 0.04 17.84 -1.07
CA VAL A 55 0.91 18.41 -0.03
C VAL A 55 1.15 19.91 -0.28
N LEU A 56 1.49 20.29 -1.51
CA LEU A 56 1.71 21.69 -1.87
C LEU A 56 0.47 22.55 -1.62
N THR A 57 -0.70 22.07 -2.02
CA THR A 57 -1.98 22.75 -1.78
C THR A 57 -2.25 22.90 -0.30
N PHE A 58 -2.00 21.85 0.48
CA PHE A 58 -2.15 21.89 1.94
C PHE A 58 -1.22 22.92 2.59
N LEU A 59 0.06 22.93 2.20
CA LEU A 59 1.04 23.92 2.68
C LEU A 59 0.65 25.34 2.31
N PHE A 60 0.17 25.55 1.07
CA PHE A 60 -0.31 26.86 0.63
C PHE A 60 -1.49 27.36 1.46
N ILE A 61 -2.46 26.50 1.76
CA ILE A 61 -3.60 26.86 2.62
C ILE A 61 -3.10 27.16 4.04
N LEU A 62 -2.19 26.34 4.58
CA LEU A 62 -1.65 26.57 5.92
C LEU A 62 -0.89 27.90 6.04
N ALA A 63 -0.12 28.26 5.03
CA ALA A 63 0.64 29.50 4.99
C ALA A 63 -0.27 30.75 4.93
N ASN A 64 -1.42 30.64 4.26
CA ASN A 64 -2.34 31.75 4.05
C ASN A 64 -3.58 31.72 4.96
N ARG A 65 -3.67 30.82 5.94
CA ARG A 65 -4.83 30.74 6.82
C ARG A 65 -4.79 31.81 7.91
N ASP A 66 -5.97 32.19 8.37
CA ASP A 66 -6.14 32.91 9.63
C ASP A 66 -5.73 32.00 10.82
N PRO A 67 -4.73 32.40 11.64
CA PRO A 67 -4.27 31.63 12.80
C PRO A 67 -5.37 31.35 13.84
N LYS A 68 -6.43 32.17 13.87
CA LYS A 68 -7.54 32.03 14.82
C LYS A 68 -8.50 30.89 14.47
N LYS A 69 -8.46 30.40 13.23
CA LYS A 69 -9.30 29.29 12.77
C LYS A 69 -8.58 27.96 12.95
N SER A 70 -9.35 26.87 13.05
CA SER A 70 -8.77 25.53 13.11
C SER A 70 -7.96 25.21 11.86
N ALA A 71 -6.90 24.42 12.02
CA ALA A 71 -6.08 24.01 10.88
C ALA A 71 -6.89 23.03 10.02
N PRO A 72 -6.85 23.18 8.68
CA PRO A 72 -7.39 22.15 7.80
C PRO A 72 -6.67 20.82 8.05
N LYS A 73 -7.36 19.72 7.80
CA LYS A 73 -6.72 18.39 7.82
C LYS A 73 -6.05 18.12 6.47
N PRO A 74 -4.89 17.44 6.45
CA PRO A 74 -4.28 17.00 5.20
C PRO A 74 -5.24 16.10 4.43
N GLN A 75 -5.23 16.20 3.10
CA GLN A 75 -5.94 15.25 2.26
C GLN A 75 -5.24 13.90 2.29
N PRO A 76 -5.98 12.77 2.29
CA PRO A 76 -5.37 11.45 2.25
C PRO A 76 -4.59 11.28 0.94
N MET A 77 -3.39 10.73 1.06
CA MET A 77 -2.53 10.40 -0.08
C MET A 77 -3.06 9.15 -0.79
N TYR A 78 -2.83 9.06 -2.09
CA TYR A 78 -3.07 7.84 -2.82
C TYR A 78 -2.04 6.78 -2.40
N PRO A 79 -2.48 5.56 -2.05
CA PRO A 79 -1.59 4.52 -1.61
C PRO A 79 -0.73 3.99 -2.76
N MET A 80 0.51 3.65 -2.46
CA MET A 80 1.44 2.95 -3.33
C MET A 80 1.63 1.50 -2.85
N PRO A 81 2.00 0.56 -3.72
CA PRO A 81 2.21 -0.85 -3.34
C PRO A 81 3.30 -1.05 -2.28
N GLU A 82 4.26 -0.13 -2.22
CA GLU A 82 5.38 -0.15 -1.27
C GLU A 82 5.00 0.41 0.10
N ASP A 83 3.87 1.11 0.19
CA ASP A 83 3.43 1.70 1.45
C ASP A 83 3.13 0.59 2.45
N LYS A 84 3.64 0.78 3.67
CA LYS A 84 3.26 -0.10 4.78
C LYS A 84 1.78 0.11 5.07
N PRO A 85 1.02 -0.97 5.34
CA PRO A 85 -0.36 -0.82 5.75
C PRO A 85 -0.41 0.12 6.96
N GLU A 86 -1.29 1.13 6.89
CA GLU A 86 -1.47 2.06 8.00
C GLU A 86 -1.74 1.26 9.27
N THR A 87 -0.82 1.36 10.24
CA THR A 87 -1.00 0.68 11.51
C THR A 87 -2.13 1.39 12.23
N LYS A 88 -3.22 0.67 12.51
CA LYS A 88 -4.34 1.23 13.27
C LYS A 88 -3.80 1.75 14.59
N PRO A 89 -4.09 3.01 14.96
CA PRO A 89 -3.57 3.56 16.21
C PRO A 89 -4.08 2.73 17.38
N ALA A 90 -3.23 2.58 18.41
CA ALA A 90 -3.62 1.88 19.62
C ALA A 90 -4.91 2.48 20.19
N PRO A 91 -5.83 1.65 20.71
CA PRO A 91 -7.08 2.13 21.27
C PRO A 91 -6.80 3.10 22.42
N LYS A 92 -7.51 4.23 22.43
CA LYS A 92 -7.29 5.29 23.42
C LYS A 92 -7.64 4.79 24.83
N PRO A 93 -6.86 5.14 25.86
CA PRO A 93 -7.21 4.85 27.25
C PRO A 93 -8.62 5.36 27.59
N GLY A 94 -9.44 4.50 28.20
CA GLY A 94 -10.84 4.80 28.53
C GLY A 94 -11.85 4.62 27.38
N SER A 95 -11.39 4.29 26.16
CA SER A 95 -12.29 3.83 25.10
C SER A 95 -12.77 2.40 25.36
N PHE A 96 -13.98 2.07 24.94
CA PHE A 96 -14.52 0.71 25.04
C PHE A 96 -13.58 -0.35 24.45
N ALA A 97 -12.94 -0.05 23.32
CA ALA A 97 -11.98 -0.97 22.70
C ALA A 97 -10.78 -1.25 23.62
N PHE A 98 -10.27 -0.23 24.31
CA PHE A 98 -9.16 -0.39 25.25
C PHE A 98 -9.55 -1.29 26.43
N ILE A 99 -10.73 -1.06 27.01
CA ILE A 99 -11.26 -1.84 28.13
C ILE A 99 -11.54 -3.29 27.72
N ALA A 100 -12.11 -3.50 26.53
CA ALA A 100 -12.36 -4.85 26.02
C ALA A 100 -11.04 -5.61 25.80
N HIS A 101 -10.01 -4.96 25.27
CA HIS A 101 -8.69 -5.57 25.10
C HIS A 101 -8.04 -5.92 26.43
N SER A 102 -8.08 -5.03 27.44
CA SER A 102 -7.49 -5.31 28.75
C SER A 102 -8.15 -6.51 29.44
N LEU A 103 -9.48 -6.58 29.41
CA LEU A 103 -10.22 -7.72 30.00
C LEU A 103 -9.89 -9.05 29.29
N LEU A 104 -9.77 -9.04 27.97
CA LEU A 104 -9.41 -10.23 27.19
C LEU A 104 -7.96 -10.68 27.44
N ASP A 105 -7.06 -9.73 27.71
CA ASP A 105 -5.66 -10.04 28.05
C ASP A 105 -5.55 -10.59 29.47
N GLU A 106 -6.29 -10.05 30.44
CA GLU A 106 -6.40 -10.59 31.80
C GLU A 106 -6.95 -12.03 31.82
N GLN A 107 -8.00 -12.30 31.05
CA GLN A 107 -8.55 -13.66 30.91
C GLN A 107 -7.54 -14.64 30.30
N ARG A 108 -6.79 -14.21 29.28
CA ARG A 108 -5.74 -15.05 28.68
C ARG A 108 -4.59 -15.33 29.64
N GLN A 109 -4.26 -14.41 30.54
CA GLN A 109 -3.25 -14.63 31.58
C GLN A 109 -3.75 -15.60 32.66
N ALA A 110 -4.99 -15.46 33.10
CA ALA A 110 -5.61 -16.38 34.06
C ALA A 110 -5.68 -17.82 33.53
N GLN A 111 -5.93 -18.01 32.22
CA GLN A 111 -5.95 -19.34 31.59
C GLN A 111 -4.57 -19.94 31.32
N ARG A 112 -3.50 -19.13 31.26
CA ARG A 112 -2.12 -19.62 31.06
C ARG A 112 -1.39 -19.92 32.36
N GLY A 113 -1.90 -19.40 33.49
CA GLY A 113 -1.37 -19.63 34.83
C GLY A 113 -2.05 -20.77 35.61
N ALA A 114 -2.94 -21.53 34.96
CA ALA A 114 -3.60 -22.73 35.48
C ALA A 114 -3.13 -23.96 34.68
#